data_AF-B8GGG3-F1
#
_entry.id   AF-B8GGG3-F1
#
_cell.length_a   1.000
_cell.length_b   1.000
_cell.length_c   1.000
_cell.angle_alpha   90.00
_cell.angle_beta   90.00
_cell.angle_gamma   90.00
#
_symmetry.space_group_name_H-M   'P 1'
#
loop_
_entity.id
_entity.type
_entity.pdbx_description
1 polymer ?
#
loop_
_entity_poly.entity_id
_entity_poly.type
_entity_poly.pdbx_seq_one_letter_code
_entity_poly.pdbx_strand_id
1 'polypeptide(L)'
;MNLFEIIWTFLFPLIGAVVALLHLAKERKTADAHRRLEIVLMWQLVCGLGLSMIWGGIGHLLFADRVAESIGWATGSPFQQEVGIGTHRSGS
;
A
#
# COMPACT_ATOMS: atom_id res chain seq x y z
N MET A 1 -11.24 2.12 16.49
CA MET A 1 -11.11 2.72 15.14
C MET A 1 -12.45 3.28 14.75
N ASN A 2 -12.51 4.51 14.25
CA ASN A 2 -13.74 5.07 13.70
C ASN A 2 -14.00 4.51 12.29
N LEU A 3 -15.17 4.79 11.72
CA LEU A 3 -15.54 4.31 10.38
C LEU A 3 -14.54 4.76 9.30
N PHE A 4 -14.06 5.99 9.39
CA PHE A 4 -13.09 6.55 8.43
C PHE A 4 -11.78 5.76 8.44
N GLU A 5 -11.23 5.45 9.62
CA GLU A 5 -10.00 4.65 9.76
C GLU A 5 -10.16 3.24 9.18
N ILE A 6 -11.33 2.62 9.35
CA ILE A 6 -11.61 1.30 8.78
C ILE A 6 -11.62 1.38 7.25
N ILE A 7 -12.37 2.32 6.69
CA ILE A 7 -12.43 2.51 5.23
C ILE A 7 -11.04 2.77 4.67
N TRP A 8 -10.26 3.63 5.33
CA TRP A 8 -8.92 3.99 4.91
C TRP A 8 -7.96 2.80 4.94
N THR A 9 -7.98 2.01 6.02
CA THR A 9 -7.13 0.82 6.19
C THR A 9 -7.37 -0.22 5.10
N PHE A 10 -8.63 -0.40 4.68
CA PHE A 10 -9.01 -1.43 3.71
C PHE A 10 -9.15 -0.91 2.27
N LEU A 11 -8.92 0.38 2.01
CA LEU A 11 -9.14 0.99 0.69
C LEU A 11 -8.38 0.26 -0.43
N PHE A 12 -7.05 0.12 -0.31
CA PHE A 12 -6.21 -0.49 -1.35
C PHE A 12 -6.43 -2.01 -1.51
N PRO A 13 -6.50 -2.82 -0.43
CA PRO A 13 -6.85 -4.24 -0.55
C PRO A 13 -8.23 -4.46 -1.16
N LEU A 14 -9.21 -3.62 -0.83
CA LEU A 14 -10.56 -3.70 -1.39
C LEU A 14 -10.56 -3.38 -2.89
N ILE A 15 -9.82 -2.35 -3.32
CA ILE A 15 -9.61 -2.07 -4.75
C ILE A 15 -8.99 -3.29 -5.44
N GLY A 16 -7.92 -3.87 -4.88
CA GLY A 16 -7.31 -5.08 -5.43
C GLY A 16 -8.29 -6.26 -5.51
N ALA A 17 -9.17 -6.42 -4.51
CA ALA A 17 -10.16 -7.49 -4.48
C ALA A 17 -11.23 -7.28 -5.56
N VAL A 18 -11.75 -6.06 -5.71
CA VAL A 18 -12.73 -5.72 -6.75
C VAL A 18 -12.13 -5.96 -8.14
N VAL A 19 -10.91 -5.50 -8.40
CA VAL A 19 -10.25 -5.72 -9.70
C VAL A 19 -9.98 -7.21 -9.95
N ALA A 20 -9.57 -7.96 -8.93
CA ALA A 20 -9.42 -9.41 -9.02
C ALA A 20 -10.73 -10.11 -9.38
N LEU A 21 -11.83 -9.75 -8.72
CA LEU A 21 -13.16 -10.32 -9.01
C LEU A 21 -13.60 -9.99 -10.43
N LEU A 22 -13.36 -8.76 -10.91
CA LEU A 22 -13.67 -8.37 -12.29
C LEU A 22 -12.81 -9.13 -13.31
N HIS A 23 -11.54 -9.41 -13.00
CA HIS A 23 -10.67 -10.22 -13.85
C HIS A 23 -11.16 -11.68 -13.87
N LEU A 24 -11.44 -12.27 -12.70
CA LEU A 24 -11.98 -13.63 -12.58
C LEU A 24 -13.33 -13.80 -13.28
N ALA A 25 -14.20 -12.79 -13.27
CA ALA A 25 -15.49 -12.83 -13.97
C ALA A 25 -15.34 -12.91 -15.50
N LYS A 26 -14.22 -12.43 -16.04
CA LYS A 26 -13.88 -12.51 -17.47
C LYS A 26 -12.99 -13.71 -17.80
N GLU A 27 -12.43 -14.36 -16.78
CA GLU A 27 -11.55 -15.51 -16.94
C GLU A 27 -12.33 -16.73 -17.46
N ARG A 28 -11.65 -17.59 -18.24
CA ARG A 28 -12.33 -18.76 -18.83
C ARG A 28 -12.82 -19.69 -17.72
N LYS A 29 -14.01 -20.27 -17.90
CA LYS A 29 -14.59 -21.23 -16.94
C LYS A 29 -13.70 -22.48 -16.73
N THR A 30 -12.86 -22.80 -17.70
CA THR A 30 -11.88 -23.90 -17.66
C THR A 30 -10.59 -23.56 -16.91
N ALA A 31 -10.43 -22.32 -16.42
CA ALA A 31 -9.28 -21.94 -15.62
C ALA A 31 -9.26 -22.74 -14.31
N ASP A 32 -8.13 -23.39 -14.06
CA ASP A 32 -7.87 -24.16 -12.86
C ASP A 32 -7.72 -23.28 -11.61
N ALA A 33 -7.59 -23.93 -10.45
CA ALA A 33 -7.43 -23.23 -9.18
C ALA A 33 -6.12 -22.41 -9.12
N HIS A 34 -5.05 -22.86 -9.77
CA HIS A 34 -3.76 -22.18 -9.77
C HIS A 34 -3.87 -20.84 -10.49
N ARG A 35 -4.50 -20.80 -11.67
CA ARG A 35 -4.70 -19.56 -12.43
C ARG A 35 -5.57 -18.56 -11.66
N ARG A 36 -6.61 -19.05 -10.98
CA ARG A 36 -7.48 -18.19 -10.16
C ARG A 36 -6.72 -17.59 -8.98
N LEU A 37 -5.90 -18.40 -8.30
CA LEU A 37 -5.06 -17.95 -7.20
C LEU A 37 -4.03 -16.92 -7.68
N GLU A 38 -3.38 -17.16 -8.82
CA GLU A 38 -2.45 -16.23 -9.45
C GLU A 38 -3.10 -14.86 -9.69
N ILE A 39 -4.31 -14.84 -10.26
CA ILE A 39 -5.05 -13.58 -10.52
C ILE A 39 -5.31 -12.83 -9.21
N VAL A 40 -5.79 -13.52 -8.17
CA VAL A 40 -6.07 -12.89 -6.87
C VAL A 40 -4.79 -12.35 -6.24
N LEU A 41 -3.73 -13.15 -6.18
CA LEU A 41 -2.46 -12.76 -5.61
C LEU A 41 -1.82 -11.61 -6.39
N MET A 42 -1.84 -11.65 -7.71
CA MET A 42 -1.30 -10.58 -8.57
C MET A 42 -1.95 -9.23 -8.24
N TRP A 43 -3.28 -9.18 -8.18
CA TRP A 43 -3.98 -7.93 -7.90
C TRP A 43 -3.87 -7.49 -6.44
N GLN A 44 -3.76 -8.42 -5.48
CA GLN A 44 -3.48 -8.07 -4.09
C GLN A 44 -2.05 -7.55 -3.90
N LEU A 45 -1.06 -8.10 -4.61
CA LEU A 45 0.31 -7.61 -4.57
C LEU A 45 0.45 -6.26 -5.26
N VAL A 46 -0.18 -6.05 -6.42
CA VAL A 46 -0.07 -4.79 -7.16
C VAL A 46 -0.91 -3.68 -6.51
N CYS A 47 -2.21 -3.92 -6.31
CA CYS A 47 -3.11 -2.89 -5.82
C CYS A 47 -3.16 -2.85 -4.30
N GLY A 48 -3.27 -4.00 -3.63
CA GLY A 48 -3.34 -4.05 -2.17
C GLY A 48 -2.04 -3.59 -1.52
N LEU A 49 -0.93 -4.24 -1.87
CA LEU A 49 0.39 -3.96 -1.31
C LEU A 49 1.12 -2.83 -2.07
N GLY A 50 1.22 -2.90 -3.39
CA GLY A 50 2.02 -1.94 -4.17
C GLY A 50 1.55 -0.50 -4.01
N LEU A 51 0.25 -0.24 -4.20
CA LEU A 51 -0.30 1.12 -4.04
C LEU A 51 -0.23 1.63 -2.60
N SER A 52 -0.45 0.76 -1.61
CA SER A 52 -0.34 1.16 -0.20
C SER A 52 1.09 1.51 0.19
N MET A 53 2.09 0.79 -0.32
CA MET A 53 3.50 1.11 -0.12
C MET A 53 3.90 2.42 -0.81
N ILE A 54 3.45 2.66 -2.05
CA ILE A 54 3.70 3.92 -2.75
C ILE A 54 3.10 5.09 -1.98
N TRP A 55 1.85 4.95 -1.53
CA TRP A 55 1.17 5.99 -0.76
C TRP A 55 1.87 6.27 0.58
N GLY A 56 2.26 5.22 1.31
CA GLY A 56 3.04 5.33 2.54
C GLY A 56 4.37 6.03 2.30
N GLY A 57 5.10 5.65 1.25
CA GLY A 57 6.36 6.28 0.85
C GLY A 57 6.20 7.76 0.53
N ILE A 58 5.16 8.14 -0.21
CA ILE A 58 4.84 9.57 -0.47
C ILE A 58 4.59 10.32 0.84
N GLY A 59 3.87 9.72 1.79
CA GLY A 59 3.65 10.29 3.12
C GLY A 59 4.96 10.58 3.84
N HIS A 60 5.85 9.60 3.86
CA HIS A 60 7.17 9.69 4.46
C HIS A 60 8.09 10.73 3.79
N LEU A 61 8.01 10.88 2.46
CA LEU A 61 8.86 11.81 1.70
C LEU A 61 8.36 13.27 1.74
N LEU A 62 7.05 13.48 1.54
CA LEU A 62 6.47 14.82 1.37
C LEU A 62 5.86 15.38 2.66
N PHE A 63 5.47 14.51 3.59
CA PHE A 63 4.77 14.88 4.82
C PHE A 63 5.46 14.30 6.06
N ALA A 64 6.79 14.19 6.02
CA ALA A 64 7.65 13.63 7.07
C ALA A 64 7.26 14.06 8.49
N ASP A 65 7.11 15.38 8.74
CA ASP A 65 6.78 15.89 10.08
C ASP A 65 5.37 15.47 10.54
N ARG A 66 4.39 15.48 9.64
CA ARG A 66 3.02 15.04 9.98
C ARG A 66 2.99 13.54 10.29
N VAL A 67 3.75 12.74 9.55
CA VAL A 67 3.88 11.31 9.80
C VAL A 67 4.58 11.08 11.14
N ALA A 68 5.68 11.78 11.42
CA ALA A 68 6.38 11.71 12.70
C ALA A 68 5.45 12.04 13.88
N GLU A 69 4.73 13.16 13.80
CA GLU A 69 3.77 13.58 14.81
C GLU A 69 2.66 12.52 15.02
N SER A 70 2.14 11.95 13.92
CA SER A 70 1.06 10.95 13.97
C SER A 70 1.43 9.66 14.73
N ILE A 71 2.72 9.34 14.79
CA ILE A 71 3.24 8.15 15.50
C ILE A 71 3.94 8.51 16.82
N GLY A 72 3.89 9.77 17.24
CA GLY A 72 4.54 10.26 18.47
C GLY A 72 6.06 10.37 18.38
N TRP A 73 6.61 10.51 17.18
CA TRP A 73 8.04 10.72 16.93
C TRP A 73 8.40 12.21 16.81
N ALA A 74 9.66 12.56 17.08
CA ALA A 74 10.14 13.93 16.97
C ALA A 74 10.12 14.43 15.51
N THR A 75 9.60 15.63 15.29
CA THR A 75 9.60 16.31 13.99
C THR A 75 10.97 16.95 13.69
N GLY A 76 11.22 17.32 12.43
CA GLY A 76 12.47 17.95 11.99
C GLY A 76 13.65 17.00 11.81
N SER A 77 13.47 15.71 12.04
CA SER A 77 14.47 14.66 11.80
C SER A 77 14.40 14.14 10.35
N PRO A 78 15.54 13.82 9.69
CA PRO A 78 15.54 13.22 8.35
C PRO A 78 15.01 11.78 8.31
N PHE A 79 14.80 11.14 9.47
CA PHE A 79 14.45 9.73 9.59
C PHE A 79 13.25 9.31 8.73
N GLN A 80 12.18 10.10 8.70
CA GLN A 80 10.99 9.74 7.91
C GLN A 80 11.28 9.74 6.40
N GLN A 81 12.16 10.63 5.92
CA GLN A 81 12.57 10.64 4.51
C GLN A 81 13.46 9.42 4.18
N GLU A 82 14.31 9.00 5.12
CA GLU A 82 15.10 7.76 4.98
C GLU A 82 14.20 6.52 4.88
N VAL A 83 13.11 6.48 5.67
CA VAL A 83 12.07 5.43 5.56
C VAL A 83 11.38 5.46 4.20
N GLY A 84 11.09 6.66 3.68
CA GLY A 84 10.41 6.84 2.39
C GLY A 84 11.24 6.48 1.16
N ILE A 85 12.57 6.70 1.19
CA ILE A 85 13.48 6.48 0.05
C ILE A 85 14.28 5.16 0.18
N GLY A 86 14.38 4.61 1.39
CA GLY A 86 15.35 3.58 1.76
C GLY A 86 16.73 4.23 1.96
N THR A 87 17.40 3.95 3.08
CA THR A 87 18.61 4.65 3.52
C THR A 87 19.61 4.95 2.39
N HIS A 88 19.69 6.21 1.97
CA HIS A 88 20.85 6.76 1.27
C HIS A 88 21.51 7.77 2.20
N ARG A 89 22.69 7.42 2.72
CA ARG A 89 23.52 8.34 3.51
C ARG A 89 24.01 9.48 2.60
N SER A 90 23.32 10.61 2.58
CA SER A 90 23.99 11.87 2.28
C SER A 90 24.50 12.44 3.60
N GLY A 91 25.75 12.14 3.92
CA GLY A 91 26.41 12.77 5.05
C GLY A 91 26.56 14.27 4.81
N SER A 92 26.24 15.05 5.84
CA SER A 92 26.88 16.33 6.17
C SER A 92 26.62 16.63 7.64
#